data_AF-A0A2V8KY79-F1
#
_entry.id   AF-A0A2V8KY79-F1
#
_cell.length_a   1.000
_cell.length_b   1.000
_cell.length_c   1.000
_cell.angle_alpha   90.00
_cell.angle_beta   90.00
_cell.angle_gamma   90.00
#
_symmetry.space_group_name_H-M   'P 1'
#
loop_
_entity.id
_entity.type
_entity.pdbx_description
1 polymer ?
#
loop_
_entity_poly.entity_id
_entity_poly.type
_entity_poly.pdbx_seq_one_letter_code
_entity_poly.pdbx_strand_id
1 'polypeptide(L)'
;MVKKRCGWVGESNSLMLEYHDREWGVPVHDDVKHFEFLVLEGAQAGLSWSIVLNKREGYRRAFSEFNPNKVARYTEKRVQKLLLDQGIIRNRQKIEAAVRNAPAFLAIQEEFGSFDAYSWRFVGGKPKVNRWKVMKQIPATSSESDAFSKDLKNRGFTFVGSTVIYAHMQAVGMVNDHLVDCFRYREVATVNQPIAEPEELGNAGRIQWVSGRLGEAPAYAGTDFIIARDGQIAAVYLFFDKPPLIA
;
A
#
# COMPACT_ATOMS: atom_id res chain seq x y z
N MET A 1 13.32 11.28 -21.87
CA MET A 1 11.90 11.26 -22.27
C MET A 1 11.06 11.82 -21.13
N VAL A 2 10.05 12.62 -21.43
CA VAL A 2 9.09 13.10 -20.42
C VAL A 2 8.21 11.92 -20.00
N LYS A 3 8.17 11.59 -18.70
CA LYS A 3 7.31 10.55 -18.13
C LYS A 3 5.85 11.01 -18.20
N LYS A 4 4.99 10.29 -18.94
CA LYS A 4 3.56 10.57 -18.97
C LYS A 4 2.89 10.03 -17.70
N ARG A 5 2.19 10.89 -16.95
CA ARG A 5 1.56 10.57 -15.65
C ARG A 5 0.04 10.62 -15.73
N CYS A 6 -0.62 10.06 -14.73
CA CYS A 6 -2.06 10.20 -14.58
C CYS A 6 -2.46 11.69 -14.40
N GLY A 7 -3.64 12.06 -14.91
CA GLY A 7 -4.07 13.46 -14.95
C GLY A 7 -4.31 14.13 -13.60
N TRP A 8 -4.43 13.36 -12.51
CA TRP A 8 -4.72 13.87 -11.17
C TRP A 8 -3.49 14.37 -10.41
N VAL A 9 -2.27 14.03 -10.84
CA VAL A 9 -1.05 14.31 -10.07
C VAL A 9 -0.74 15.81 -10.01
N GLY A 10 -1.02 16.53 -11.09
CA GLY A 10 -0.56 17.91 -11.29
C GLY A 10 0.96 17.99 -11.46
N GLU A 11 1.44 18.79 -12.42
CA GLU A 11 2.88 18.81 -12.76
C GLU A 11 3.75 19.64 -11.81
N SER A 12 3.14 20.47 -10.96
CA SER A 12 3.86 21.45 -10.11
C SER A 12 4.06 21.01 -8.66
N ASN A 13 3.49 19.87 -8.23
CA ASN A 13 3.60 19.40 -6.85
C ASN A 13 4.55 18.20 -6.77
N SER A 14 5.81 18.46 -6.36
CA SER A 14 6.86 17.44 -6.25
C SER A 14 6.47 16.26 -5.36
N LEU A 15 5.77 16.51 -4.26
CA LEU A 15 5.33 15.46 -3.33
C LEU A 15 4.26 14.56 -3.95
N MET A 16 3.33 15.13 -4.72
CA MET A 16 2.32 14.35 -5.46
C MET A 16 2.97 13.54 -6.59
N LEU A 17 3.95 14.12 -7.29
CA LEU A 17 4.73 13.41 -8.32
C LEU A 17 5.46 12.21 -7.73
N GLU A 18 6.13 12.39 -6.58
CA GLU A 18 6.84 11.32 -5.91
C GLU A 18 5.89 10.21 -5.44
N TYR A 19 4.77 10.58 -4.81
CA TYR A 19 3.75 9.63 -4.38
C TYR A 19 3.20 8.81 -5.56
N HIS A 20 2.85 9.46 -6.66
CA HIS A 20 2.40 8.77 -7.87
C HIS A 20 3.47 7.84 -8.45
N ASP A 21 4.71 8.33 -8.55
CA ASP A 21 5.79 7.62 -9.23
C ASP A 21 6.32 6.44 -8.41
N ARG A 22 6.23 6.49 -7.07
CA ARG A 22 6.89 5.53 -6.19
C ARG A 22 5.95 4.70 -5.33
N GLU A 23 4.77 5.20 -5.00
CA GLU A 23 3.87 4.55 -4.03
C GLU A 23 2.53 4.15 -4.63
N TRP A 24 1.83 5.05 -5.31
CA TRP A 24 0.45 4.81 -5.73
C TRP A 24 0.33 3.69 -6.76
N GLY A 25 -0.53 2.72 -6.49
CA GLY A 25 -0.75 1.55 -7.32
C GLY A 25 0.32 0.47 -7.19
N VAL A 26 1.34 0.65 -6.34
CA VAL A 26 2.35 -0.38 -6.05
C VAL A 26 1.75 -1.37 -5.04
N PRO A 27 1.76 -2.69 -5.32
CA PRO A 27 1.27 -3.69 -4.37
C PRO A 27 2.01 -3.62 -3.03
N VAL A 28 1.25 -3.44 -1.95
CA VAL A 28 1.76 -3.40 -0.58
C VAL A 28 1.40 -4.69 0.15
N HIS A 29 2.40 -5.30 0.79
CA HIS A 29 2.28 -6.48 1.66
C HIS A 29 2.84 -6.21 3.06
N ASP A 30 2.44 -5.07 3.66
CA ASP A 30 2.88 -4.62 4.98
C ASP A 30 1.68 -4.07 5.77
N ASP A 31 1.41 -4.65 6.93
CA ASP A 31 0.25 -4.30 7.76
C ASP A 31 0.32 -2.87 8.31
N VAL A 32 1.51 -2.37 8.65
CA VAL A 32 1.67 -1.00 9.16
C VAL A 32 1.36 0.00 8.05
N LYS A 33 1.78 -0.28 6.83
CA LYS A 33 1.49 0.52 5.64
C LYS A 33 0.00 0.48 5.27
N HIS A 34 -0.65 -0.68 5.37
CA HIS A 34 -2.11 -0.79 5.22
C HIS A 34 -2.83 0.07 6.24
N PHE A 35 -2.44 -0.02 7.52
CA PHE A 35 -3.03 0.80 8.58
C PHE A 35 -2.77 2.30 8.38
N GLU A 36 -1.54 2.68 7.97
CA GLU A 36 -1.20 4.05 7.60
C GLU A 36 -2.18 4.59 6.55
N PHE A 37 -2.36 3.89 5.42
CA PHE A 37 -3.25 4.36 4.37
C PHE A 37 -4.72 4.37 4.80
N LEU A 38 -5.21 3.39 5.57
CA LEU A 38 -6.59 3.46 6.09
C LEU A 38 -6.84 4.72 6.93
N VAL A 39 -5.88 5.10 7.77
CA VAL A 39 -5.97 6.32 8.58
C VAL A 39 -5.93 7.58 7.70
N LEU A 40 -5.00 7.63 6.73
CA LEU A 40 -4.85 8.79 5.85
C LEU A 40 -6.04 8.98 4.90
N GLU A 41 -6.57 7.90 4.33
CA GLU A 41 -7.75 7.93 3.45
C GLU A 41 -9.01 8.35 4.23
N GLY A 42 -9.18 7.84 5.45
CA GLY A 42 -10.23 8.32 6.36
C GLY A 42 -10.08 9.81 6.70
N ALA A 43 -8.84 10.28 6.84
CA ALA A 43 -8.55 11.69 7.07
C ALA A 43 -8.84 12.57 5.84
N GLN A 44 -8.79 12.02 4.63
CA GLN A 44 -9.04 12.75 3.39
C GLN A 44 -10.50 13.22 3.24
N ALA A 45 -11.49 12.54 3.84
CA ALA A 45 -12.91 12.83 3.61
C ALA A 45 -13.25 14.34 3.66
N GLY A 46 -13.60 14.95 2.52
CA GLY A 46 -13.89 16.39 2.37
C GLY A 46 -12.68 17.29 2.11
N LEU A 47 -11.51 16.75 1.77
CA LEU A 47 -10.25 17.45 1.49
C LEU A 47 -9.58 16.87 0.25
N SER A 48 -8.60 17.58 -0.32
CA SER A 48 -7.73 17.02 -1.36
C SER A 48 -6.70 16.07 -0.75
N TRP A 49 -6.31 15.03 -1.50
CA TRP A 49 -5.22 14.14 -1.08
C TRP A 49 -3.90 14.89 -0.85
N SER A 50 -3.62 15.92 -1.65
CA SER A 50 -2.44 16.76 -1.47
C SER A 50 -2.33 17.39 -0.07
N ILE A 51 -3.45 17.76 0.56
CA ILE A 51 -3.46 18.29 1.94
C ILE A 51 -3.06 17.19 2.94
N VAL A 52 -3.58 15.98 2.75
CA VAL A 52 -3.27 14.83 3.60
C VAL A 52 -1.80 14.44 3.46
N LEU A 53 -1.32 14.33 2.22
CA LEU A 53 0.04 13.93 1.90
C LEU A 53 1.07 14.91 2.47
N ASN A 54 0.83 16.23 2.37
CA ASN A 54 1.68 17.25 3.01
C ASN A 54 1.72 17.14 4.55
N LYS A 55 0.70 16.51 5.16
CA LYS A 55 0.61 16.29 6.60
C LYS A 55 1.06 14.90 7.04
N ARG A 56 1.48 14.03 6.11
CA ARG A 56 1.79 12.63 6.38
C ARG A 56 2.86 12.44 7.46
N GLU A 57 3.92 13.24 7.44
CA GLU A 57 4.95 13.23 8.50
C GLU A 57 4.39 13.63 9.87
N GLY A 58 3.46 14.58 9.90
CA GLY A 58 2.73 14.96 11.10
C GLY A 58 1.91 13.79 11.64
N TYR A 59 1.18 13.10 10.77
CA TYR A 59 0.43 11.90 11.14
C TYR A 59 1.33 10.78 11.65
N ARG A 60 2.47 10.54 10.99
CA ARG A 60 3.42 9.51 11.40
C ARG A 60 3.89 9.70 12.85
N ARG A 61 4.30 10.92 13.22
CA ARG A 61 4.63 11.25 14.61
C ARG A 61 3.43 11.17 15.55
N ALA A 62 2.30 11.73 15.13
CA ALA A 62 1.08 11.81 15.94
C ALA A 62 0.51 10.43 16.30
N PHE A 63 0.60 9.46 15.38
CA PHE A 63 0.06 8.11 15.48
C PHE A 63 1.13 7.04 15.71
N SER A 64 2.27 7.42 16.29
CA SER A 64 3.34 6.48 16.70
C SER A 64 3.81 5.56 15.56
N GLU A 65 4.18 6.16 14.43
CA GLU A 65 4.61 5.47 13.21
C GLU A 65 3.53 4.52 12.68
N PHE A 66 2.25 4.85 12.91
CA PHE A 66 1.08 4.03 12.55
C PHE A 66 1.12 2.61 13.14
N ASN A 67 1.78 2.41 14.28
CA ASN A 67 1.76 1.11 14.95
C ASN A 67 0.37 0.85 15.59
N PRO A 68 -0.43 -0.12 15.10
CA PRO A 68 -1.81 -0.31 15.58
C PRO A 68 -1.87 -0.68 17.07
N ASN A 69 -0.90 -1.44 17.59
CA ASN A 69 -0.81 -1.77 19.02
C ASN A 69 -0.63 -0.53 19.89
N LYS A 70 0.11 0.49 19.42
CA LYS A 70 0.28 1.76 20.13
C LYS A 70 -0.97 2.62 20.02
N VAL A 71 -1.51 2.75 18.81
CA VAL A 71 -2.70 3.59 18.53
C VAL A 71 -3.94 3.08 19.26
N ALA A 72 -4.13 1.77 19.36
CA ALA A 72 -5.24 1.14 20.10
C ALA A 72 -5.28 1.53 21.59
N ARG A 73 -4.16 1.98 22.16
CA ARG A 73 -4.04 2.39 23.56
C ARG A 73 -4.18 3.91 23.77
N TYR A 74 -4.51 4.66 22.73
CA TYR A 74 -4.68 6.11 22.85
C TYR A 74 -5.90 6.43 23.71
N THR A 75 -5.66 7.18 24.78
CA THR A 75 -6.71 7.64 25.70
C THR A 75 -7.34 8.94 25.22
N GLU A 76 -8.47 9.33 25.82
CA GLU A 76 -9.10 10.63 25.59
C GLU A 76 -8.09 11.79 25.77
N LYS A 77 -7.23 11.72 26.78
CA LYS A 77 -6.16 12.73 27.00
C LYS A 77 -5.18 12.80 25.82
N ARG A 78 -4.88 11.68 25.16
CA ARG A 78 -4.06 11.67 23.94
C ARG A 78 -4.82 12.27 22.77
N VAL A 79 -6.09 11.95 22.59
CA VAL A 79 -6.96 12.55 21.54
C VAL A 79 -7.01 14.07 21.69
N GLN A 80 -7.20 14.58 22.91
CA GLN A 80 -7.20 16.03 23.18
C GLN A 80 -5.86 16.70 22.81
N LYS A 81 -4.73 16.03 23.06
CA LYS A 81 -3.42 16.54 22.60
C LYS A 81 -3.31 16.56 21.08
N LEU A 82 -3.80 15.53 20.39
CA LEU A 82 -3.79 15.46 18.93
C LEU A 82 -4.65 16.55 18.28
N LEU A 83 -5.76 16.93 18.92
CA LEU A 83 -6.61 18.04 18.46
C LEU A 83 -5.89 19.40 18.43
N LEU A 84 -4.77 19.54 19.14
CA LEU A 84 -3.95 20.76 19.14
C LEU A 84 -2.80 20.69 18.13
N ASP A 85 -2.49 19.52 17.58
CA ASP A 85 -1.36 19.31 16.68
C ASP A 85 -1.66 19.86 15.28
N GLN A 86 -0.93 20.90 14.89
CA GLN A 86 -1.05 21.53 13.56
C GLN A 86 -0.45 20.66 12.44
N GLY A 87 0.35 19.65 12.78
CA GLY A 87 0.91 18.67 11.86
C GLY A 87 -0.14 17.75 11.25
N ILE A 88 -1.33 17.63 11.84
CA ILE A 88 -2.42 16.78 11.34
C ILE A 88 -3.68 17.58 11.01
N ILE A 89 -4.72 16.90 10.53
CA ILE A 89 -6.04 17.50 10.36
C ILE A 89 -6.78 17.40 11.70
N ARG A 90 -7.02 18.55 12.33
CA ARG A 90 -7.61 18.66 13.67
C ARG A 90 -9.13 18.45 13.65
N ASN A 91 -9.54 17.22 13.32
CA ASN A 91 -10.93 16.80 13.33
C ASN A 91 -11.11 15.64 14.31
N ARG A 92 -11.94 15.87 15.35
CA ARG A 92 -12.13 14.90 16.44
C ARG A 92 -12.64 13.55 15.96
N GLN A 93 -13.65 13.54 15.10
CA GLN A 93 -14.25 12.29 14.62
C GLN A 93 -13.25 11.44 13.82
N LYS A 94 -12.40 12.07 12.99
CA LYS A 94 -11.36 11.38 12.21
C LYS A 94 -10.26 10.81 13.11
N ILE A 95 -9.81 11.57 14.10
CA ILE A 95 -8.80 11.11 15.07
C ILE A 95 -9.34 9.93 15.89
N GLU A 96 -10.55 10.07 16.43
CA GLU A 96 -11.21 9.00 17.18
C GLU A 96 -11.48 7.76 16.33
N ALA A 97 -11.80 7.94 15.05
CA ALA A 97 -11.96 6.82 14.12
C ALA A 97 -10.67 6.02 13.97
N ALA A 98 -9.52 6.68 13.77
CA ALA A 98 -8.22 6.00 13.71
C ALA A 98 -7.91 5.21 15.00
N VAL A 99 -8.21 5.80 16.16
CA VAL A 99 -8.04 5.12 17.47
C VAL A 99 -8.99 3.94 17.63
N ARG A 100 -10.27 4.08 17.24
CA ARG A 100 -11.28 3.02 17.31
C ARG A 100 -11.02 1.89 16.32
N ASN A 101 -10.48 2.21 15.15
CA ASN A 101 -10.18 1.24 14.10
C ASN A 101 -8.96 0.37 14.46
N ALA A 102 -8.02 0.86 15.29
CA ALA A 102 -6.82 0.11 15.64
C ALA A 102 -7.11 -1.23 16.36
N PRO A 103 -7.95 -1.31 17.41
CA PRO A 103 -8.35 -2.60 17.98
C PRO A 103 -9.03 -3.54 16.97
N ALA A 104 -9.90 -3.01 16.11
CA ALA A 104 -10.57 -3.82 15.08
C ALA A 104 -9.59 -4.35 14.03
N PHE A 105 -8.56 -3.58 13.70
CA PHE A 105 -7.44 -4.00 12.86
C PHE A 105 -6.64 -5.14 13.50
N LEU A 106 -6.32 -5.02 14.79
CA LEU A 106 -5.62 -6.08 15.53
C LEU A 106 -6.45 -7.37 15.59
N ALA A 107 -7.77 -7.27 15.77
CA ALA A 107 -8.66 -8.43 15.76
C ALA A 107 -8.68 -9.15 14.39
N ILE A 108 -8.60 -8.40 13.29
CA ILE A 108 -8.43 -8.99 11.95
C ILE A 108 -7.08 -9.71 11.84
N GLN A 109 -6.00 -9.11 12.34
CA GLN A 109 -4.69 -9.77 12.34
C GLN A 109 -4.73 -11.09 13.12
N GLU A 110 -5.43 -11.13 14.25
CA GLU A 110 -5.61 -12.36 15.04
C GLU A 110 -6.43 -13.42 14.27
N GLU A 111 -7.51 -13.02 13.58
CA GLU A 111 -8.39 -13.95 12.85
C GLU A 111 -7.77 -14.48 11.54
N PHE A 112 -7.02 -13.64 10.82
CA PHE A 112 -6.52 -13.95 9.48
C PHE A 112 -5.00 -14.08 9.39
N GLY A 113 -4.30 -13.96 10.51
CA GLY A 113 -2.84 -13.92 10.58
C GLY A 113 -2.24 -12.55 10.27
N SER A 114 -2.80 -11.81 9.32
CA SER A 114 -2.43 -10.42 9.01
C SER A 114 -3.61 -9.65 8.39
N PHE A 115 -3.55 -8.32 8.45
CA PHE A 115 -4.53 -7.50 7.74
C PHE A 115 -4.34 -7.58 6.23
N ASP A 116 -3.09 -7.71 5.77
CA ASP A 116 -2.74 -7.95 4.38
C ASP A 116 -3.43 -9.20 3.81
N ALA A 117 -3.28 -10.35 4.48
CA ALA A 117 -3.91 -11.60 4.05
C ALA A 117 -5.44 -11.47 3.99
N TYR A 118 -6.02 -10.69 4.92
CA TYR A 118 -7.45 -10.39 4.90
C TYR A 118 -7.86 -9.48 3.75
N SER A 119 -7.16 -8.36 3.54
CA SER A 119 -7.54 -7.33 2.55
C SER A 119 -7.38 -7.83 1.11
N TRP A 120 -6.31 -8.56 0.80
CA TRP A 120 -6.07 -9.05 -0.56
C TRP A 120 -7.09 -10.10 -1.03
N ARG A 121 -7.85 -10.73 -0.12
CA ARG A 121 -8.95 -11.64 -0.49
C ARG A 121 -10.05 -10.95 -1.29
N PHE A 122 -10.26 -9.65 -1.09
CA PHE A 122 -11.28 -8.88 -1.83
C PHE A 122 -10.94 -8.68 -3.32
N VAL A 123 -9.69 -8.95 -3.71
CA VAL A 123 -9.23 -8.93 -5.12
C VAL A 123 -8.69 -10.29 -5.58
N GLY A 124 -8.96 -11.36 -4.82
CA GLY A 124 -8.53 -12.72 -5.16
C GLY A 124 -7.02 -12.94 -5.06
N GLY A 125 -6.34 -12.22 -4.15
CA GLY A 125 -4.91 -12.39 -3.85
C GLY A 125 -3.96 -11.76 -4.85
N LYS A 126 -4.46 -11.01 -5.84
CA LYS A 126 -3.62 -10.37 -6.86
C LYS A 126 -4.21 -9.03 -7.31
N PRO A 127 -3.39 -8.07 -7.79
CA PRO A 127 -3.89 -6.78 -8.23
C PRO A 127 -4.93 -6.90 -9.34
N LYS A 128 -6.01 -6.13 -9.28
CA LYS A 128 -6.92 -5.98 -10.41
C LYS A 128 -6.38 -4.91 -11.35
N VAL A 129 -5.85 -5.32 -12.51
CA VAL A 129 -5.29 -4.40 -13.51
C VAL A 129 -6.39 -3.92 -14.45
N ASN A 130 -6.83 -2.67 -14.24
CA ASN A 130 -7.82 -2.05 -15.12
C ASN A 130 -7.15 -1.50 -16.40
N ARG A 131 -7.95 -1.00 -17.34
CA ARG A 131 -7.48 -0.50 -18.65
C ARG A 131 -8.10 0.85 -19.00
N TRP A 132 -8.15 1.75 -18.02
CA TRP A 132 -8.71 3.08 -18.19
C TRP A 132 -7.86 3.93 -19.13
N LYS A 133 -8.51 4.56 -20.11
CA LYS A 133 -7.84 5.45 -21.08
C LYS A 133 -7.89 6.90 -20.65
N VAL A 134 -8.89 7.28 -19.85
CA VAL A 134 -9.09 8.65 -19.39
C VAL A 134 -9.63 8.66 -17.96
N MET A 135 -9.31 9.72 -17.20
CA MET A 135 -9.67 9.85 -15.78
C MET A 135 -11.17 9.65 -15.49
N LYS A 136 -12.05 10.16 -16.38
CA LYS A 136 -13.51 10.04 -16.21
C LYS A 136 -14.06 8.61 -16.24
N GLN A 137 -13.25 7.63 -16.63
CA GLN A 137 -13.65 6.22 -16.62
C GLN A 137 -13.37 5.55 -15.28
N ILE A 138 -12.47 6.11 -14.47
CA ILE A 138 -12.12 5.56 -13.15
C ILE A 138 -13.32 5.83 -12.23
N PRO A 139 -13.97 4.79 -11.68
CA PRO A 139 -15.11 4.99 -10.81
C PRO A 139 -14.68 5.48 -9.43
N ALA A 140 -15.63 6.02 -8.66
CA ALA A 140 -15.37 6.38 -7.26
C ALA A 140 -15.46 5.18 -6.30
N THR A 141 -16.06 4.07 -6.74
CA THR A 141 -16.23 2.82 -5.99
C THR A 141 -16.21 1.63 -6.96
N SER A 142 -16.09 0.41 -6.43
CA SER A 142 -16.29 -0.83 -7.17
C SER A 142 -17.06 -1.85 -6.33
N SER A 143 -17.48 -2.97 -6.95
CA SER A 143 -18.09 -4.09 -6.22
C SER A 143 -17.18 -4.64 -5.11
N GLU A 144 -15.86 -4.67 -5.36
CA GLU A 144 -14.86 -5.11 -4.39
C GLU A 144 -14.74 -4.12 -3.23
N SER A 145 -14.70 -2.80 -3.50
CA SER A 145 -14.67 -1.81 -2.43
C SER A 145 -15.96 -1.76 -1.63
N ASP A 146 -17.11 -2.02 -2.26
CA ASP A 146 -18.40 -2.12 -1.58
C ASP A 146 -18.42 -3.31 -0.61
N ALA A 147 -17.96 -4.48 -1.05
CA ALA A 147 -17.85 -5.66 -0.22
C ALA A 147 -16.86 -5.46 0.93
N PHE A 148 -15.69 -4.91 0.63
CA PHE A 148 -14.63 -4.66 1.62
C PHE A 148 -15.07 -3.60 2.65
N SER A 149 -15.68 -2.51 2.20
CA SER A 149 -16.28 -1.48 3.05
C SER A 149 -17.35 -2.05 3.98
N LYS A 150 -18.23 -2.91 3.47
CA LYS A 150 -19.28 -3.54 4.26
C LYS A 150 -18.69 -4.44 5.35
N ASP A 151 -17.69 -5.25 5.00
CA ASP A 151 -17.05 -6.16 5.97
C ASP A 151 -16.33 -5.39 7.08
N LEU A 152 -15.54 -4.36 6.73
CA LEU A 152 -14.87 -3.51 7.70
C LEU A 152 -15.86 -2.83 8.66
N LYS A 153 -17.00 -2.32 8.16
CA LYS A 153 -18.05 -1.74 9.01
C LYS A 153 -18.63 -2.76 9.97
N ASN A 154 -18.89 -3.99 9.52
CA ASN A 154 -19.37 -5.07 10.37
C ASN A 154 -18.36 -5.43 11.47
N ARG A 155 -17.07 -5.21 11.21
CA ARG A 155 -15.96 -5.39 12.16
C ARG A 155 -15.71 -4.16 13.05
N GLY A 156 -16.58 -3.16 13.02
CA GLY A 156 -16.52 -1.99 13.89
C GLY A 156 -15.66 -0.83 13.39
N PHE A 157 -15.16 -0.89 12.15
CA PHE A 157 -14.44 0.24 11.56
C PHE A 157 -15.39 1.41 11.26
N THR A 158 -14.85 2.61 11.40
CA THR A 158 -15.49 3.89 11.05
C THR A 158 -14.64 4.65 10.04
N PHE A 159 -15.23 5.58 9.29
CA PHE A 159 -14.57 6.29 8.17
C PHE A 159 -14.07 5.38 7.05
N VAL A 160 -14.67 4.20 6.88
CA VAL A 160 -14.36 3.21 5.84
C VAL A 160 -15.49 3.10 4.81
N GLY A 161 -15.99 4.24 4.32
CA GLY A 161 -16.97 4.27 3.21
C GLY A 161 -16.39 3.64 1.93
N SER A 162 -17.24 3.15 1.02
CA SER A 162 -16.75 2.45 -0.18
C SER A 162 -15.80 3.30 -1.02
N THR A 163 -16.05 4.61 -1.12
CA THR A 163 -15.12 5.54 -1.79
C THR A 163 -13.76 5.63 -1.10
N VAL A 164 -13.74 5.64 0.24
CA VAL A 164 -12.49 5.64 1.02
C VAL A 164 -11.74 4.33 0.81
N ILE A 165 -12.46 3.20 0.80
CA ILE A 165 -11.86 1.89 0.60
C ILE A 165 -11.38 1.70 -0.84
N TYR A 166 -12.08 2.23 -1.84
CA TYR A 166 -11.59 2.20 -3.21
C TYR A 166 -10.31 3.04 -3.37
N ALA A 167 -10.25 4.22 -2.75
CA ALA A 167 -9.03 5.03 -2.72
C ALA A 167 -7.88 4.30 -2.01
N HIS A 168 -8.14 3.64 -0.88
CA HIS A 168 -7.18 2.76 -0.22
C HIS A 168 -6.69 1.64 -1.15
N MET A 169 -7.59 0.91 -1.79
CA MET A 169 -7.26 -0.16 -2.73
C MET A 169 -6.38 0.33 -3.89
N GLN A 170 -6.62 1.54 -4.39
CA GLN A 170 -5.77 2.18 -5.40
C GLN A 170 -4.39 2.54 -4.83
N ALA A 171 -4.36 3.14 -3.64
CA ALA A 171 -3.13 3.57 -2.98
C ALA A 171 -2.18 2.41 -2.69
N VAL A 172 -2.71 1.29 -2.18
CA VAL A 172 -1.92 0.10 -1.79
C VAL A 172 -1.77 -0.95 -2.92
N GLY A 173 -2.17 -0.60 -4.14
CA GLY A 173 -1.96 -1.44 -5.32
C GLY A 173 -2.83 -2.70 -5.42
N MET A 174 -3.91 -2.79 -4.63
CA MET A 174 -4.92 -3.85 -4.81
C MET A 174 -5.64 -3.70 -6.15
N VAL A 175 -5.78 -2.48 -6.65
CA VAL A 175 -6.19 -2.19 -8.03
C VAL A 175 -5.14 -1.30 -8.69
N ASN A 176 -4.80 -1.61 -9.95
CA ASN A 176 -3.97 -0.75 -10.77
C ASN A 176 -4.88 0.09 -11.67
N ASP A 177 -5.10 1.33 -11.24
CA ASP A 177 -5.90 2.34 -11.92
C ASP A 177 -5.06 3.41 -12.62
N HIS A 178 -3.75 3.20 -12.76
CA HIS A 178 -2.96 4.03 -13.66
C HIS A 178 -3.60 4.00 -15.06
N LEU A 179 -3.69 5.16 -15.71
CA LEU A 179 -4.17 5.20 -17.10
C LEU A 179 -3.22 4.40 -18.00
N VAL A 180 -3.74 3.76 -19.04
CA VAL A 180 -2.94 2.86 -19.91
C VAL A 180 -1.74 3.55 -20.58
N ASP A 181 -1.75 4.88 -20.66
CA ASP A 181 -0.68 5.71 -21.22
C ASP A 181 0.25 6.30 -20.16
N CYS A 182 0.00 6.06 -18.88
CA CYS A 182 0.90 6.40 -17.79
C CYS A 182 2.10 5.45 -17.78
N PHE A 183 3.30 5.98 -17.54
CA PHE A 183 4.53 5.17 -17.47
C PHE A 183 4.46 4.09 -16.38
N ARG A 184 3.80 4.37 -15.25
CA ARG A 184 3.62 3.43 -14.13
C ARG A 184 2.67 2.29 -14.42
N TYR A 185 1.76 2.43 -15.39
CA TYR A 185 0.74 1.42 -15.69
C TYR A 185 1.32 0.03 -15.88
N ARG A 186 2.40 -0.07 -16.67
CA ARG A 186 3.10 -1.33 -16.92
C ARG A 186 4.06 -1.70 -15.80
N GLU A 187 4.71 -0.72 -15.19
CA GLU A 187 5.70 -0.95 -14.14
C GLU A 187 5.08 -1.63 -12.91
N VAL A 188 3.91 -1.15 -12.45
CA VAL A 188 3.24 -1.74 -11.26
C VAL A 188 2.41 -2.98 -11.57
N ALA A 189 2.15 -3.27 -12.85
CA ALA A 189 1.52 -4.51 -13.30
C ALA A 189 2.50 -5.68 -13.45
N THR A 190 3.80 -5.45 -13.19
CA THR A 190 4.85 -6.48 -13.31
C THR A 190 5.12 -7.07 -11.92
N VAL A 191 5.01 -8.38 -11.80
CA VAL A 191 5.33 -9.13 -10.59
C VAL A 191 6.72 -9.73 -10.75
N ASN A 192 7.57 -9.53 -9.74
CA ASN A 192 8.81 -10.28 -9.57
C ASN A 192 8.62 -11.21 -8.38
N GLN A 193 8.80 -12.52 -8.58
CA GLN A 193 8.63 -13.51 -7.52
C GLN A 193 9.62 -14.67 -7.69
N PRO A 194 9.97 -15.37 -6.59
CA PRO A 194 10.77 -16.59 -6.69
C PRO A 194 10.05 -17.65 -7.52
N ILE A 195 10.78 -18.41 -8.32
CA ILE A 195 10.24 -19.54 -9.10
C ILE A 195 10.07 -20.79 -8.23
N ALA A 196 10.87 -20.88 -7.16
CA ALA A 196 10.88 -21.96 -6.20
C ALA A 196 11.34 -21.42 -4.83
N GLU A 197 11.17 -22.24 -3.80
CA GLU A 197 11.76 -22.00 -2.48
C GLU A 197 13.29 -21.83 -2.60
N PRO A 198 13.91 -21.00 -1.74
CA PRO A 198 15.36 -20.87 -1.70
C PRO A 198 16.04 -22.23 -1.52
N GLU A 199 17.00 -22.52 -2.38
CA GLU A 199 17.78 -23.75 -2.29
C GLU A 199 19.02 -23.49 -1.42
N GLU A 200 19.21 -24.32 -0.39
CA GLU A 200 20.40 -24.29 0.46
C GLU A 200 21.54 -25.11 -0.16
N LEU A 201 22.68 -24.46 -0.33
CA LEU A 201 23.90 -24.99 -0.96
C LEU A 201 25.07 -24.82 0.01
N GLY A 202 25.07 -25.59 1.10
CA GLY A 202 26.08 -25.51 2.15
C GLY A 202 26.02 -24.17 2.86
N ASN A 203 27.07 -23.34 2.73
CA ASN A 203 27.09 -22.00 3.31
C ASN A 203 26.53 -20.93 2.34
N ALA A 204 25.90 -21.33 1.25
CA ALA A 204 25.24 -20.45 0.29
C ALA A 204 23.76 -20.79 0.14
N GLY A 205 22.96 -19.83 -0.30
CA GLY A 205 21.57 -20.01 -0.72
C GLY A 205 21.39 -19.48 -2.14
N ARG A 206 20.55 -20.14 -2.93
CA ARG A 206 20.20 -19.77 -4.31
C ARG A 206 18.71 -19.49 -4.43
N ILE A 207 18.35 -18.37 -5.04
CA ILE A 207 16.96 -18.00 -5.34
C ILE A 207 16.86 -17.65 -6.82
N GLN A 208 15.98 -18.32 -7.55
CA GLN A 208 15.68 -17.98 -8.94
C GLN A 208 14.42 -17.13 -9.00
N TRP A 209 14.44 -16.10 -9.84
CA TRP A 209 13.35 -15.14 -9.99
C TRP A 209 12.71 -15.25 -11.36
N VAL A 210 11.39 -15.13 -11.40
CA VAL A 210 10.67 -14.77 -12.60
C VAL A 210 10.18 -13.33 -12.50
N SER A 211 10.08 -12.68 -13.66
CA SER A 211 9.43 -11.40 -13.87
C SER A 211 8.38 -11.58 -14.95
N GLY A 212 7.17 -11.09 -14.70
CA GLY A 212 6.10 -11.22 -15.65
C GLY A 212 4.99 -10.23 -15.39
N ARG A 213 4.19 -9.99 -16.42
CA ARG A 213 2.95 -9.22 -16.23
C ARG A 213 1.96 -10.06 -15.49
N LEU A 214 1.19 -9.40 -14.62
CA LEU A 214 0.11 -10.06 -13.93
C LEU A 214 -0.90 -10.64 -14.94
N GLY A 215 -1.12 -11.96 -14.87
CA GLY A 215 -2.01 -12.69 -15.78
C GLY A 215 -1.33 -13.28 -17.02
N GLU A 216 -0.03 -13.07 -17.21
CA GLU A 216 0.79 -13.75 -18.23
C GLU A 216 1.73 -14.77 -17.55
N ALA A 217 2.20 -15.78 -18.29
CA ALA A 217 3.24 -16.68 -17.78
C ALA A 217 4.52 -15.87 -17.56
N PRO A 218 5.08 -15.86 -16.34
CA PRO A 218 6.22 -15.01 -16.04
C PRO A 218 7.49 -15.62 -16.63
N ALA A 219 8.39 -14.78 -17.13
CA ALA A 219 9.65 -15.20 -17.73
C ALA A 219 10.76 -15.23 -16.68
N TYR A 220 11.74 -16.12 -16.81
CA TYR A 220 12.93 -16.09 -15.97
C TYR A 220 13.59 -14.70 -16.03
N ALA A 221 13.92 -14.16 -14.86
CA ALA A 221 14.44 -12.81 -14.68
C ALA A 221 15.86 -12.79 -14.14
N GLY A 222 16.24 -13.79 -13.36
CA GLY A 222 17.56 -13.83 -12.75
C GLY A 222 17.71 -14.89 -11.68
N THR A 223 18.92 -14.98 -11.13
CA THR A 223 19.25 -15.81 -9.97
C THR A 223 20.08 -15.00 -8.99
N ASP A 224 19.71 -15.04 -7.72
CA ASP A 224 20.49 -14.47 -6.64
C ASP A 224 21.19 -15.57 -5.85
N PHE A 225 22.41 -15.26 -5.40
CA PHE A 225 23.17 -16.09 -4.48
C PHE A 225 23.49 -15.30 -3.22
N ILE A 226 23.16 -15.87 -2.07
CA ILE A 226 23.50 -15.33 -0.76
C ILE A 226 24.53 -16.26 -0.14
N ILE A 227 25.69 -15.75 0.29
CA ILE A 227 26.69 -16.54 1.00
C ILE A 227 26.67 -16.11 2.45
N ALA A 228 26.50 -17.06 3.36
CA ALA A 228 26.62 -16.85 4.80
C ALA A 228 27.93 -17.44 5.34
N ARG A 229 28.51 -16.81 6.36
CA ARG A 229 29.62 -17.31 7.16
C ARG A 229 29.39 -16.92 8.61
N ASP A 230 29.60 -17.86 9.53
CA ASP A 230 29.45 -17.65 10.98
C ASP A 230 28.09 -17.00 11.38
N GLY A 231 27.02 -17.41 10.69
CA GLY A 231 25.67 -16.89 10.93
C GLY A 231 25.40 -15.48 10.38
N GLN A 232 26.32 -14.89 9.62
CA GLN A 232 26.16 -13.58 8.98
C GLN A 232 26.21 -13.69 7.45
N ILE A 233 25.48 -12.81 6.76
CA ILE A 233 25.57 -12.68 5.30
C ILE A 233 26.94 -12.10 4.96
N ALA A 234 27.79 -12.91 4.32
CA ALA A 234 29.12 -12.56 3.87
C ALA A 234 29.13 -11.94 2.47
N ALA A 235 28.20 -12.34 1.59
CA ALA A 235 28.06 -11.78 0.24
C ALA A 235 26.65 -11.97 -0.33
N VAL A 236 26.27 -11.07 -1.23
CA VAL A 236 25.07 -11.19 -2.09
C VAL A 236 25.48 -10.93 -3.53
N TYR A 237 25.18 -11.88 -4.42
CA TYR A 237 25.39 -11.75 -5.86
C TYR A 237 24.04 -11.79 -6.55
N LEU A 238 23.72 -10.75 -7.32
CA LEU A 238 22.47 -10.65 -8.06
C LEU A 238 22.78 -10.79 -9.55
N PHE A 239 22.26 -11.82 -10.20
CA PHE A 239 22.43 -12.04 -11.64
C PHE A 239 21.10 -11.83 -12.35
N PHE A 240 21.03 -10.77 -13.15
CA PHE A 240 19.82 -10.44 -13.89
C PHE A 240 20.04 -10.64 -15.39
N ASP A 241 19.12 -11.35 -16.04
CA ASP A 241 19.12 -11.45 -17.51
C ASP A 241 18.75 -10.11 -18.16
N LYS A 242 17.94 -9.32 -17.44
CA LYS A 242 17.69 -7.91 -17.72
C LYS A 242 17.70 -7.17 -16.39
N PRO A 243 18.41 -6.05 -16.26
CA PRO A 243 18.44 -5.30 -15.01
C PRO A 243 17.00 -5.04 -14.54
N PRO A 244 16.70 -5.23 -13.24
CA PRO A 244 15.38 -4.91 -12.72
C PRO A 244 15.07 -3.46 -13.08
N LEU A 245 13.79 -3.15 -13.31
CA LEU A 245 13.35 -1.77 -13.41
C LEU A 245 13.53 -1.14 -12.03
N ILE A 246 14.75 -0.66 -11.74
CA ILE A 246 15.06 0.07 -10.52
C ILE A 246 14.32 1.40 -10.63
N ALA A 247 13.30 1.59 -9.78
CA ALA A 247 12.51 2.82 -9.65
C ALA A 247 13.07 3.74 -8.54
#